data_AF-A0A416KK07-F1
#
_entry.id   AF-A0A416KK07-F1
#
_cell.length_a   1.000
_cell.length_b   1.000
_cell.length_c   1.000
_cell.angle_alpha   90.00
_cell.angle_beta   90.00
_cell.angle_gamma   90.00
#
_symmetry.space_group_name_H-M   'P 1'
#
loop_
_entity.id
_entity.type
_entity.pdbx_description
1 polymer ?
#
loop_
_entity_poly.entity_id
_entity_poly.type
_entity_poly.pdbx_seq_one_letter_code
_entity_poly.pdbx_strand_id
1 'polypeptide(L)' 'MNKMNKRKYDRGYVDATDKLRVFIESRSKVMFVEHDYATSETARAAYNVAIDRIRCRGMVRVIVSNGELFMIRRDI' A
#
# COMPACT_ATOMS: atom_id res chain seq x y z
N MET A 1 -26.84 -14.19 12.33
CA MET A 1 -26.64 -12.77 12.01
C MET A 1 -25.29 -12.61 11.30
N ASN A 2 -25.26 -12.85 9.99
CA ASN A 2 -24.02 -12.81 9.20
C ASN A 2 -23.86 -11.39 8.64
N LYS A 3 -23.24 -10.48 9.39
CA LYS A 3 -22.90 -9.15 8.89
C LYS A 3 -21.77 -9.30 7.87
N MET A 4 -22.13 -9.58 6.62
CA MET A 4 -21.25 -9.29 5.49
C MET A 4 -21.01 -7.78 5.48
N ASN A 5 -19.92 -7.36 6.12
CA ASN A 5 -19.37 -6.01 6.00
C ASN A 5 -18.91 -5.81 4.55
N LYS A 6 -19.86 -5.63 3.62
CA LYS A 6 -19.59 -5.01 2.33
C LYS A 6 -19.21 -3.57 2.63
N ARG A 7 -17.92 -3.35 2.91
CA ARG A 7 -17.32 -2.02 2.91
C ARG A 7 -17.67 -1.40 1.55
N LYS A 8 -18.61 -0.47 1.54
CA LYS A 8 -18.81 0.44 0.42
C LYS A 8 -17.53 1.27 0.38
N TYR A 9 -16.58 0.85 -0.45
CA TYR A 9 -15.44 1.68 -0.78
C TYR A 9 -15.96 2.74 -1.76
N ASP A 10 -16.12 3.97 -1.27
CA ASP A 10 -16.36 5.11 -2.14
C ASP A 10 -15.20 5.22 -3.14
N ARG A 11 -15.55 5.32 -4.42
CA ARG A 11 -14.66 5.37 -5.58
C ARG A 11 -13.82 6.65 -5.63
N GLY A 12 -12.99 6.88 -4.61
CA GLY A 12 -12.12 8.06 -4.58
C GLY A 12 -11.02 8.03 -3.52
N TYR A 13 -11.05 7.11 -2.55
CA TYR A 13 -10.00 7.01 -1.54
C TYR A 13 -9.53 5.57 -1.40
N VAL A 14 -8.39 5.25 -2.02
CA VAL A 14 -7.76 3.93 -1.85
C VAL A 14 -6.75 4.07 -0.72
N ASP A 15 -7.08 3.50 0.45
CA ASP A 15 -6.18 3.43 1.61
C ASP A 15 -4.87 2.70 1.24
N ALA A 16 -3.79 3.00 1.95
CA ALA A 16 -2.49 2.37 1.77
C ALA A 16 -2.61 0.82 1.81
N THR A 17 -3.50 0.30 2.64
CA THR A 17 -3.80 -1.14 2.72
C THR A 17 -4.34 -1.71 1.41
N ASP A 18 -5.26 -1.00 0.75
CA ASP A 18 -5.89 -1.48 -0.48
C ASP A 18 -4.95 -1.30 -1.67
N LYS A 19 -4.20 -0.20 -1.75
CA LYS A 19 -3.13 -0.02 -2.75
C LYS A 19 -2.09 -1.14 -2.65
N LEU A 20 -1.72 -1.52 -1.43
CA LEU A 20 -0.79 -2.61 -1.16
C LEU A 20 -1.35 -3.99 -1.57
N ARG A 21 -2.64 -4.26 -1.35
CA ARG A 21 -3.28 -5.50 -1.83
C ARG A 21 -3.27 -5.60 -3.35
N VAL A 22 -3.71 -4.54 -4.02
CA VAL A 22 -3.72 -4.48 -5.50
C VAL A 22 -2.31 -4.70 -6.04
N PHE A 23 -1.29 -4.11 -5.40
CA PHE A 23 0.11 -4.33 -5.79
C PHE A 23 0.57 -5.78 -5.63
N ILE A 24 0.21 -6.45 -4.54
CA ILE A 24 0.55 -7.87 -4.34
C ILE A 24 -0.15 -8.73 -5.39
N GLU A 25 -1.44 -8.47 -5.66
CA GLU A 25 -2.27 -9.20 -6.61
C GLU A 25 -1.82 -8.99 -8.06
N SER A 26 -1.31 -7.81 -8.42
CA SER A 26 -0.84 -7.51 -9.78
C SER A 26 0.44 -8.26 -10.17
N ARG A 27 1.13 -8.89 -9.20
CA ARG A 27 2.44 -9.56 -9.39
C ARG A 27 3.51 -8.65 -10.00
N SER A 28 3.36 -7.34 -9.87
CA SER A 28 4.35 -6.39 -10.34
C SER A 28 5.56 -6.36 -9.41
N LYS A 29 6.77 -6.21 -9.95
CA LYS A 29 8.00 -6.10 -9.16
C LYS A 29 8.12 -4.78 -8.41
N VAL A 30 7.72 -3.68 -9.07
CA VAL A 30 7.78 -2.31 -8.55
C VAL A 30 6.46 -1.60 -8.87
N MET A 31 6.01 -0.74 -7.96
CA MET A 31 4.88 0.17 -8.18
C MET A 31 5.23 1.55 -7.65
N PHE A 32 5.03 2.57 -8.48
CA PHE A 32 4.98 3.96 -8.05
C PHE A 32 3.68 4.23 -7.30
N VAL A 33 3.78 4.97 -6.20
CA VAL A 33 2.65 5.23 -5.33
C VAL A 33 2.35 6.72 -5.31
N GLU A 34 1.39 7.10 -6.15
CA GLU A 34 0.77 8.42 -6.05
C GLU A 34 0.04 8.55 -4.71
N HIS A 35 0.31 9.64 -3.99
CA HIS A 35 -0.21 9.84 -2.65
C HIS A 35 -0.52 11.30 -2.34
N ASP A 36 -1.61 11.53 -1.61
CA ASP A 36 -2.03 12.87 -1.20
C ASP A 36 -1.41 13.32 0.14
N TYR A 37 -0.43 12.56 0.65
CA TYR A 37 0.27 12.94 1.88
C TYR A 37 1.15 14.16 1.65
N ALA A 38 1.21 15.03 2.67
CA ALA A 38 2.04 16.24 2.65
C ALA A 38 3.53 15.97 2.41
N THR A 39 4.03 14.79 2.82
CA THR A 39 5.43 14.37 2.59
C THR A 39 5.52 12.88 2.28
N SER A 40 6.54 12.49 1.55
CA SER A 40 6.84 11.10 1.21
C SER A 40 7.17 10.26 2.46
N GLU A 41 7.71 10.88 3.50
CA GLU A 41 7.98 10.26 4.80
C GLU A 41 6.68 9.89 5.52
N THR A 42 5.69 10.79 5.53
CA THR A 42 4.36 10.51 6.09
C THR A 42 3.65 9.40 5.32
N ALA A 43 3.78 9.40 3.98
CA ALA A 43 3.28 8.32 3.16
C ALA A 43 3.96 6.98 3.52
N ARG A 44 5.29 6.97 3.58
CA ARG A 44 6.07 5.78 3.96
C ARG A 44 5.63 5.20 5.30
N ALA A 45 5.38 6.04 6.31
CA ALA A 45 4.89 5.59 7.61
C ALA A 45 3.52 4.90 7.50
N ALA A 46 2.57 5.49 6.77
CA ALA A 46 1.25 4.91 6.55
C ALA A 46 1.33 3.55 5.83
N TYR A 47 2.17 3.43 4.80
CA TYR A 47 2.37 2.15 4.10
C TYR A 47 3.08 1.11 4.95
N ASN A 48 4.03 1.49 5.80
CA ASN A 48 4.63 0.55 6.76
C ASN A 48 3.58 -0.02 7.72
N VAL A 49 2.68 0.83 8.23
CA VAL A 49 1.55 0.38 9.06
C VAL A 49 0.63 -0.57 8.28
N ALA A 50 0.36 -0.29 7.02
CA ALA A 50 -0.42 -1.19 6.16
C ALA A 50 0.26 -2.55 5.95
N ILE A 51 1.57 -2.55 5.67
CA ILE A 51 2.39 -3.77 5.52
C ILE A 51 2.32 -4.63 6.78
N ASP A 52 2.39 -4.00 7.95
CA ASP A 52 2.29 -4.69 9.24
C ASP A 52 0.91 -5.32 9.43
N ARG A 53 -0.15 -4.58 9.11
CA ARG A 53 -1.53 -5.05 9.22
C ARG A 53 -1.80 -6.27 8.35
N ILE A 54 -1.27 -6.31 7.13
CA ILE A 54 -1.46 -7.44 6.21
C ILE A 54 -0.33 -8.48 6.27
N ARG A 55 0.60 -8.32 7.22
CA ARG A 55 1.70 -9.26 7.51
C ARG A 55 2.61 -9.58 6.31
N CYS A 56 2.92 -8.57 5.49
CA CYS A 56 3.73 -8.76 4.28
C CYS A 56 5.16 -8.17 4.35
N ARG A 57 5.71 -7.94 5.56
CA ARG A 57 7.04 -7.34 5.79
C ARG A 57 8.20 -7.97 4.99
N GLY A 58 8.15 -9.28 4.76
CA GLY A 58 9.17 -10.00 3.97
C GLY A 58 8.96 -9.94 2.46
N MET A 59 7.74 -9.60 2.03
CA MET A 59 7.30 -9.61 0.64
C MET A 59 7.42 -8.23 0.00
N VAL A 60 6.99 -7.17 0.70
CA VAL A 60 6.97 -5.80 0.17
C VAL A 60 7.86 -4.89 1.01
N ARG A 61 8.67 -4.09 0.31
CA ARG A 61 9.45 -2.99 0.88
C ARG A 61 8.96 -1.68 0.29
N VAL A 62 8.82 -0.66 1.13
CA VAL A 62 8.57 0.73 0.69
C VAL A 62 9.88 1.51 0.71
N ILE A 63 10.13 2.30 -0.33
CA ILE A 63 11.25 3.23 -0.40
C ILE A 63 10.76 4.60 -0.84
N VAL A 64 11.50 5.64 -0.44
CA VAL A 64 11.33 7.00 -0.97
C VAL A 64 12.57 7.32 -1.78
N SER A 65 12.40 7.86 -2.98
CA SER A 65 13.47 8.34 -3.85
C SER A 65 13.04 9.64 -4.51
N ASN A 66 13.84 10.70 -4.42
CA ASN A 66 13.53 12.02 -5.00
C ASN A 66 12.15 12.58 -4.59
N GLY A 67 11.68 12.31 -3.37
CA GLY A 67 10.35 12.75 -2.91
C GLY A 67 9.19 11.88 -3.43
N GLU A 68 9.48 10.81 -4.16
CA GLU A 68 8.49 9.87 -4.67
C GLU A 68 8.50 8.57 -3.89
N LEU A 69 7.31 7.98 -3.70
CA LEU A 69 7.15 6.73 -2.96
C LEU A 69 7.03 5.54 -3.91
N PHE A 70 7.81 4.50 -3.64
CA PHE A 70 7.77 3.25 -4.40
C PHE A 70 7.55 2.05 -3.47
N MET A 71 6.74 1.09 -3.92
CA MET A 71 6.64 -0.24 -3.35
C MET A 71 7.40 -1.23 -4.22
N ILE A 72 8.17 -2.11 -3.59
CA ILE A 72 9.01 -3.11 -4.27
C ILE A 72 8.74 -4.48 -3.67
N ARG A 73 8.42 -5.46 -4.52
CA ARG A 73 8.33 -6.86 -4.13
C ARG A 73 9.69 -7.50 -4.05
N ARG A 74 9.98 -8.22 -2.97
CA ARG A 74 11.24 -8.91 -2.71
C ARG A 74 11.22 -10.39 -3.10
N ASP A 75 10.02 -10.94 -3.27
CA ASP A 75 9.78 -12.37 -3.49
C ASP A 75 9.59 -12.74 -4.97
N ILE A 76 9.82 -11.80 -5.88
CA ILE A 76 9.84 -11.97 -7.34
C ILE A 76 11.23 -11.64 -7.84
#